data_AF-A0A7C6XW00-F1
#
_entry.id   AF-A0A7C6XW00-F1
#
_cell.length_a   1.000
_cell.length_b   1.000
_cell.length_c   1.000
_cell.angle_alpha   90.00
_cell.angle_beta   90.00
_cell.angle_gamma   90.00
#
_symmetry.space_group_name_H-M   'P 1'
#
loop_
_entity.id
_entity.type
_entity.pdbx_description
1 polymer ?
#
loop_
_entity_poly.entity_id
_entity_poly.type
_entity_poly.pdbx_seq_one_letter_code
_entity_poly.pdbx_strand_id
1 'polypeptide(L)'
;STLTAVQNGTFYGYPRDIFGWDQPEPRWILGMQWLSTKIHPELFSDTDMDAEVRSYFGELYGMDEAAIEEHIYPVLLMDVE
;
A
#
# COMPACT_ATOMS: atom_id res chain seq x y z
N SER A 1 14.90 -1.00 -22.62
CA SER A 1 14.32 -2.24 -22.09
C SER A 1 13.32 -2.81 -23.10
N THR A 2 13.23 -4.14 -23.24
CA THR A 2 12.26 -4.84 -24.11
C THR A 2 10.98 -5.28 -23.38
N LEU A 3 10.93 -5.10 -22.06
CA LEU A 3 9.77 -5.48 -21.26
C LEU A 3 8.70 -4.39 -21.33
N THR A 4 7.48 -4.78 -21.72
CA THR A 4 6.31 -3.88 -21.81
C THR A 4 6.05 -3.13 -20.50
N ALA A 5 6.23 -3.79 -19.35
CA ALA A 5 6.01 -3.16 -18.04
C ALA A 5 6.95 -1.97 -17.79
N VAL A 6 8.21 -2.06 -18.25
CA VAL A 6 9.18 -0.96 -18.12
C VAL A 6 8.87 0.15 -19.12
N GLN A 7 8.46 -0.22 -20.35
CA GLN A 7 8.12 0.76 -21.38
C GLN A 7 6.87 1.57 -21.03
N ASN A 8 5.91 0.94 -20.36
CA ASN A 8 4.65 1.57 -19.96
C ASN A 8 4.70 2.22 -18.58
N GLY A 9 5.85 2.21 -17.89
CA GLY A 9 5.97 2.75 -16.53
C GLY A 9 5.15 1.98 -15.49
N THR A 10 4.81 0.72 -15.75
CA THR A 10 4.00 -0.13 -14.87
C THR A 10 4.88 -1.15 -14.12
N PHE A 11 6.07 -0.74 -13.73
CA PHE A 11 6.96 -1.52 -12.87
C PHE A 11 6.94 -0.89 -11.49
N TYR A 12 6.42 -1.63 -10.50
CA TYR A 12 6.15 -1.11 -9.17
C TYR A 12 6.87 -1.97 -8.12
N GLY A 13 7.47 -1.32 -7.12
CA GLY A 13 7.88 -2.00 -5.90
C GLY A 13 6.65 -2.42 -5.09
N TYR A 14 6.67 -3.62 -4.52
CA TYR A 14 5.58 -4.03 -3.64
C TYR A 14 5.60 -3.22 -2.34
N PRO A 15 4.44 -2.77 -1.82
CA PRO A 15 4.41 -1.88 -0.66
C PRO A 15 4.97 -2.49 0.61
N ARG A 16 5.43 -1.61 1.50
CA ARG A 16 5.85 -1.96 2.85
C ARG A 16 5.73 -0.80 3.82
N ASP A 17 5.63 -1.14 5.09
CA ASP A 17 5.94 -0.26 6.22
C ASP A 17 7.21 -0.77 6.94
N ILE A 18 7.16 -0.86 8.27
CA ILE A 18 8.10 -1.62 9.10
C ILE A 18 8.28 -3.05 8.54
N PHE A 19 7.21 -3.64 8.00
CA PHE A 19 7.21 -4.96 7.36
C PHE A 19 6.75 -4.89 5.90
N GLY A 20 7.22 -5.84 5.09
CA GLY A 20 6.72 -6.04 3.73
C GLY A 20 5.29 -6.55 3.75
N TRP A 21 4.41 -5.95 2.95
CA TRP A 21 3.01 -6.38 2.85
C TRP A 21 2.83 -7.65 1.99
N ASP A 22 3.92 -8.23 1.47
CA ASP A 22 3.94 -9.48 0.71
C ASP A 22 4.10 -10.73 1.60
N GLN A 23 4.27 -10.53 2.91
CA GLN A 23 4.44 -11.59 3.88
C GLN A 23 3.09 -12.12 4.38
N PRO A 24 2.98 -13.40 4.80
CA PRO A 24 1.75 -13.98 5.33
C PRO A 24 1.47 -13.52 6.78
N GLU A 25 1.38 -12.22 6.98
CA GLU A 25 1.01 -11.54 8.22
C GLU A 25 -0.11 -10.55 7.95
N PRO A 26 -0.86 -10.07 8.96
CA PRO A 26 -2.10 -9.32 8.76
C PRO A 26 -2.06 -8.14 7.77
N ARG A 27 -0.93 -7.44 7.51
CA ARG A 27 -0.88 -6.33 6.53
C ARG A 27 -0.94 -6.81 5.08
N TRP A 28 -0.90 -8.12 4.83
CA TRP A 28 -1.08 -8.68 3.48
C TRP A 28 -2.34 -8.15 2.79
N ILE A 29 -3.39 -7.81 3.56
CA ILE A 29 -4.62 -7.22 3.02
C ILE A 29 -4.39 -5.84 2.40
N LEU A 30 -3.55 -5.00 3.00
CA LEU A 30 -3.18 -3.69 2.46
C LEU A 30 -2.40 -3.85 1.15
N GLY A 31 -1.51 -4.84 1.08
CA GLY A 31 -0.80 -5.20 -0.16
C GLY A 31 -1.76 -5.61 -1.28
N MET A 32 -2.79 -6.38 -0.97
CA MET A 32 -3.80 -6.80 -1.94
C MET A 32 -4.71 -5.66 -2.40
N GLN A 33 -5.09 -4.76 -1.49
CA GLN A 33 -5.84 -3.54 -1.83
C GLN A 33 -5.01 -2.63 -2.75
N TRP A 34 -3.75 -2.40 -2.42
CA TRP A 34 -2.87 -1.63 -3.29
C TRP A 34 -2.71 -2.30 -4.67
N LEU A 35 -2.50 -3.62 -4.70
CA LEU A 35 -2.32 -4.35 -5.95
C LEU A 35 -3.55 -4.22 -6.86
N SER A 36 -4.77 -4.26 -6.30
CA SER A 36 -6.00 -4.13 -7.08
C SER A 36 -6.08 -2.78 -7.81
N THR A 37 -5.59 -1.69 -7.21
CA THR A 37 -5.49 -0.37 -7.86
C THR A 37 -4.54 -0.38 -9.07
N LYS A 38 -3.48 -1.21 -9.04
CA LYS A 38 -2.49 -1.28 -10.12
C LYS A 38 -2.93 -2.18 -11.28
N ILE A 39 -3.58 -3.32 -10.98
CA ILE A 39 -3.97 -4.30 -12.01
C ILE A 39 -5.38 -4.07 -12.57
N HIS A 40 -6.24 -3.36 -11.85
CA HIS A 40 -7.62 -3.04 -12.24
C HIS A 40 -7.99 -1.58 -11.92
N PRO A 41 -7.24 -0.58 -12.42
CA PRO A 41 -7.43 0.83 -12.05
C PRO A 41 -8.84 1.37 -12.35
N GLU A 42 -9.52 0.86 -13.37
CA GLU A 42 -10.91 1.27 -13.69
C GLU A 42 -11.93 0.78 -12.66
N LEU A 43 -11.67 -0.34 -11.99
CA LEU A 43 -12.57 -0.92 -10.99
C LEU A 43 -12.31 -0.37 -9.58
N PHE A 44 -11.09 0.10 -9.34
CA PHE A 44 -10.61 0.55 -8.03
C PHE A 44 -10.12 2.02 -8.08
N SER A 45 -10.68 2.83 -8.98
CA SER A 45 -10.33 4.24 -9.14
C SER A 45 -10.66 5.09 -7.92
N ASP A 46 -11.63 4.63 -7.12
CA ASP A 46 -12.15 5.34 -5.96
C ASP A 46 -11.48 4.85 -4.66
N THR A 47 -10.50 3.94 -4.76
CA THR A 47 -9.76 3.43 -3.59
C THR A 47 -8.77 4.47 -3.08
N ASP A 48 -8.96 4.91 -1.85
CA ASP A 48 -8.04 5.77 -1.12
C ASP A 48 -7.17 4.91 -0.20
N MET A 49 -5.95 4.61 -0.65
CA MET A 49 -5.03 3.78 0.12
C MET A 49 -4.58 4.43 1.43
N ASP A 50 -4.56 5.76 1.53
CA ASP A 50 -4.24 6.44 2.78
C ASP A 50 -5.33 6.23 3.82
N ALA A 51 -6.59 6.29 3.39
CA ALA A 51 -7.72 5.95 4.24
C ALA A 51 -7.68 4.48 4.70
N GLU A 52 -7.34 3.54 3.81
CA GLU A 52 -7.21 2.12 4.15
C GLU A 52 -6.10 1.87 5.18
N VAL A 53 -4.94 2.52 5.04
CA VAL A 53 -3.84 2.42 6.01
C VAL A 53 -4.28 2.94 7.38
N ARG A 54 -4.93 4.13 7.43
CA ARG A 54 -5.44 4.69 8.69
C ARG A 54 -6.46 3.76 9.34
N SER A 55 -7.40 3.23 8.55
CA SER A 55 -8.43 2.31 9.02
C SER A 55 -7.80 1.04 9.60
N TYR A 56 -6.84 0.45 8.89
CA TYR A 56 -6.16 -0.75 9.32
C TYR A 56 -5.42 -0.58 10.66
N PHE A 57 -4.59 0.45 10.80
CA PHE A 57 -3.85 0.68 12.04
C PHE A 57 -4.75 1.19 13.18
N GLY A 58 -5.79 1.95 12.88
CA GLY A 58 -6.78 2.39 13.85
C GLY A 58 -7.62 1.24 14.39
N GLU A 59 -8.18 0.40 13.51
CA GLU A 59 -9.11 -0.67 13.91
C GLU A 59 -8.39 -1.90 14.46
N LEU A 60 -7.31 -2.36 13.81
CA LEU A 60 -6.64 -3.60 14.19
C LEU A 60 -5.61 -3.41 15.30
N TYR A 61 -4.95 -2.25 15.35
CA TYR A 61 -3.90 -1.94 16.32
C TYR A 61 -4.31 -0.90 17.37
N GLY A 62 -5.50 -0.27 17.24
CA GLY A 62 -5.98 0.72 18.20
C GLY A 62 -5.16 2.01 18.22
N MET A 63 -4.41 2.30 17.15
CA MET A 63 -3.59 3.50 17.06
C MET A 63 -4.46 4.73 16.82
N ASP A 64 -4.14 5.85 17.47
CA ASP A 64 -4.73 7.13 17.09
C ASP A 64 -4.03 7.71 15.86
N GLU A 65 -4.64 8.74 15.26
CA GLU A 65 -4.13 9.34 14.03
C GLU A 65 -2.73 9.93 14.21
N ALA A 66 -2.43 10.53 15.37
CA ALA A 66 -1.12 11.10 15.64
C ALA A 66 -0.03 10.02 15.68
N ALA A 67 -0.31 8.87 16.30
CA ALA A 67 0.62 7.74 16.32
C ALA A 67 0.85 7.14 14.93
N ILE A 68 -0.18 7.10 14.07
CA ILE A 68 -0.04 6.61 12.68
C ILE A 68 0.85 7.56 11.88
N GLU A 69 0.63 8.87 12.00
CA GLU A 69 1.46 9.90 11.37
C GLU A 69 2.91 9.88 11.85
N GLU A 70 3.14 9.66 13.14
CA GLU A 70 4.48 9.68 13.72
C GLU A 70 5.27 8.40 13.42
N HIS A 71 4.61 7.24 13.37
CA HIS A 71 5.31 5.95 13.38
C HIS A 71 5.15 5.12 12.11
N ILE A 72 4.08 5.30 11.35
CA ILE A 72 3.80 4.49 10.15
C ILE A 72 4.18 5.26 8.88
N TYR A 73 3.63 6.45 8.71
CA TYR A 73 3.82 7.24 7.49
C TYR A 73 5.29 7.53 7.12
N PRO A 74 6.21 7.83 8.06
CA PRO A 74 7.60 8.11 7.72
C PRO A 74 8.37 6.91 7.14
N VAL A 75 7.87 5.69 7.36
CA VAL A 75 8.49 4.44 6.88
C VAL A 75 7.65 3.73 5.83
N LEU A 76 6.47 4.28 5.50
CA LEU A 76 5.57 3.74 4.49
C LEU A 76 6.13 4.00 3.10
N LEU A 77 6.30 2.92 2.33
CA LEU A 77 6.75 2.94 0.95
C LEU A 77 5.71 2.20 0.12
N MET A 78 4.81 2.96 -0.50
CA MET A 78 3.67 2.42 -1.24
C MET A 78 3.79 2.67 -2.75
N ASP A 79 4.14 3.88 -3.14
CA ASP A 79 4.44 4.26 -4.52
C ASP A 79 5.88 4.75 -4.59
N VAL A 80 6.81 3.80 -4.73
CA VAL A 80 8.22 4.11 -4.96
C VAL A 80 8.40 4.40 -6.44
N GLU A 81 8.60 5.67 -6.80
CA GLU A 81 9.07 6.09 -8.13
C GLU A 81 10.48 5.59 -8.45
#